data_AF-A0A947CS92-F1
#
_entry.id   AF-A0A947CS92-F1
#
_cell.length_a   1.000
_cell.length_b   1.000
_cell.length_c   1.000
_cell.angle_alpha   90.00
_cell.angle_beta   90.00
_cell.angle_gamma   90.00
#
_symmetry.space_group_name_H-M   'P 1'
#
loop_
_entity.id
_entity.type
_entity.pdbx_description
1 polymer ?
#
loop_
_entity_poly.entity_id
_entity_poly.type
_entity_poly.pdbx_seq_one_letter_code
_entity_poly.pdbx_strand_id
1 'polypeptide(L)' 'MFLVKKGFVLWFTGLSGAGKSTLSTATAEHLRATGVPVEVLDGDEVRTFLSKGLGFSREDRDT' A
#
# COMPACT_ATOMS: atom_id res chain seq x y z
N MET A 1 21.87 13.15 -20.02
CA MET A 1 20.91 12.03 -20.14
C MET A 1 20.29 11.79 -18.77
N PHE A 2 19.05 12.24 -18.54
CA PHE A 2 18.37 11.99 -17.27
C PHE A 2 17.80 10.57 -17.31
N LEU A 3 18.31 9.68 -16.46
CA LEU A 3 17.73 8.36 -16.22
C LEU A 3 16.38 8.58 -15.54
N VAL A 4 15.28 8.43 -16.29
CA VAL A 4 13.94 8.36 -15.71
C VAL A 4 13.89 7.09 -14.86
N LYS A 5 13.92 7.23 -13.53
CA LYS A 5 13.65 6.10 -12.63
C LYS A 5 12.18 5.71 -12.83
N LYS A 6 11.93 4.50 -13.32
CA LYS A 6 10.57 3.95 -13.41
C LYS A 6 10.03 3.69 -12.01
N GLY A 7 8.78 4.11 -11.76
CA GLY A 7 8.04 3.71 -10.57
C GLY A 7 7.65 2.24 -10.64
N PHE A 8 7.38 1.63 -9.48
CA PHE A 8 6.88 0.27 -9.34
C PHE A 8 5.93 0.16 -8.15
N VAL A 9 5.18 -0.94 -8.09
CA VAL A 9 4.26 -1.24 -6.98
C VAL A 9 4.74 -2.50 -6.27
N LEU A 10 4.83 -2.44 -4.94
CA LEU A 10 4.99 -3.61 -4.08
C LEU A 10 3.62 -3.97 -3.50
N TRP A 11 3.09 -5.12 -3.93
CA TRP A 11 1.76 -5.58 -3.49
C TRP A 11 1.88 -6.61 -2.37
N PHE A 12 1.65 -6.18 -1.14
CA PHE A 12 1.64 -7.07 0.03
C PHE A 12 0.26 -7.72 0.18
N THR A 13 0.17 -9.03 -0.04
CA THR A 13 -1.05 -9.82 0.09
C THR A 13 -0.86 -10.98 1.05
N GLY A 14 -1.94 -11.43 1.70
CA GLY A 14 -1.90 -12.47 2.73
C GLY A 14 -3.03 -12.34 3.75
N LEU A 15 -3.19 -13.38 4.57
CA LEU A 15 -4.23 -13.48 5.60
C LEU A 15 -4.21 -12.29 6.58
N SER A 16 -5.35 -12.04 7.24
CA SER A 16 -5.38 -11.08 8.36
C SER A 16 -4.36 -11.50 9.44
N GLY A 17 -3.62 -10.54 9.99
CA GLY A 17 -2.55 -10.82 10.95
C GLY A 17 -1.22 -11.33 10.35
N ALA A 18 -1.12 -11.56 9.04
CA ALA A 18 0.13 -12.03 8.39
C ALA A 18 1.28 -10.99 8.36
N GLY A 19 1.11 -9.82 8.99
CA GLY A 19 2.16 -8.80 9.07
C GLY A 19 2.29 -7.87 7.85
N LYS A 20 1.29 -7.81 6.96
CA LYS A 20 1.33 -6.96 5.74
C LYS A 20 1.64 -5.49 6.04
N SER A 21 0.88 -4.87 6.94
CA SER A 21 1.07 -3.45 7.33
C SER A 21 2.42 -3.24 8.01
N THR A 22 2.88 -4.20 8.82
CA THR A 22 4.22 -4.15 9.43
C THR A 22 5.32 -4.15 8.38
N LEU A 23 5.23 -5.03 7.38
CA LEU A 23 6.22 -5.13 6.30
C LEU A 23 6.17 -3.94 5.35
N SER A 24 4.97 -3.44 4.99
CA SER A 24 4.84 -2.28 4.10
C SER A 24 5.43 -1.02 4.73
N THR A 25 5.20 -0.79 6.02
CA THR A 25 5.76 0.37 6.75
C THR A 25 7.28 0.28 6.83
N ALA A 26 7.84 -0.85 7.26
CA ALA A 26 9.29 -1.05 7.34
C ALA A 26 9.97 -0.92 5.97
N THR A 27 9.34 -1.44 4.91
CA THR A 27 9.84 -1.30 3.53
C THR A 27 9.85 0.15 3.09
N ALA A 28 8.78 0.91 3.39
CA ALA A 28 8.67 2.31 3.04
C ALA A 28 9.71 3.17 3.78
N GLU A 29 9.92 2.93 5.08
CA GLU A 29 10.97 3.58 5.86
C GLU A 29 12.36 3.34 5.27
N HIS A 30 12.68 2.09 4.95
CA HIS A 30 13.96 1.72 4.34
C HIS A 30 14.17 2.41 2.99
N LEU A 31 13.18 2.37 2.09
CA LEU A 31 13.27 2.99 0.77
C LEU A 31 13.37 4.52 0.85
N ARG A 32 12.60 5.16 1.74
CA ARG A 32 12.68 6.61 1.98
C ARG A 32 14.06 7.01 2.50
N ALA A 33 14.66 6.21 3.39
CA ALA A 33 16.03 6.44 3.87
C ALA A 33 17.08 6.39 2.74
N THR A 34 16.81 5.69 1.63
CA THR A 34 17.66 5.67 0.42
C THR A 34 17.33 6.78 -0.59
N GLY A 35 16.45 7.73 -0.25
CA GLY A 35 16.05 8.83 -1.12
C GLY A 35 15.05 8.43 -2.21
N VAL A 36 14.36 7.30 -2.06
CA VAL A 36 13.29 6.88 -2.96
C VAL A 36 11.96 7.43 -2.44
N PRO A 37 11.22 8.22 -3.24
CA PRO A 37 9.86 8.61 -2.89
C PRO A 37 8.94 7.38 -2.81
N VAL A 38 8.25 7.21 -1.69
CA VAL A 38 7.34 6.08 -1.45
C VAL A 38 6.05 6.57 -0.84
N GLU A 39 4.96 6.07 -1.40
CA GLU A 39 3.61 6.16 -0.84
C GLU A 39 3.16 4.78 -0.37
N VAL A 40 2.53 4.71 0.81
CA VAL A 40 1.95 3.47 1.34
C VAL A 40 0.44 3.57 1.22
N LEU A 41 -0.17 2.64 0.50
CA LEU A 41 -1.62 2.53 0.37
C LEU A 41 -2.09 1.35 1.22
N ASP A 42 -2.38 1.58 2.50
CA ASP A 42 -2.98 0.56 3.36
C ASP A 42 -4.49 0.49 3.08
N GLY A 43 -5.01 -0.72 2.87
CA GLY A 43 -6.41 -0.96 2.55
C GLY A 43 -7.37 -0.43 3.60
N ASP A 44 -6.98 -0.38 4.88
CA ASP A 44 -7.82 0.19 5.94
C ASP A 44 -7.90 1.73 5.88
N GLU A 45 -6.82 2.39 5.51
CA GLU A 45 -6.78 3.85 5.32
C GLU A 45 -7.45 4.26 4.00
N VAL A 46 -7.18 3.53 2.92
CA VAL A 46 -7.80 3.73 1.60
C VAL A 46 -9.33 3.57 1.69
N ARG A 47 -9.82 2.61 2.48
CA ARG A 47 -11.27 2.46 2.74
C ARG A 47 -11.87 3.71 3.41
N THR A 48 -11.15 4.29 4.35
CA THR A 48 -11.60 5.45 5.12
C THR A 48 -11.70 6.73 4.27
N PHE A 49 -10.76 6.94 3.34
CA PHE A 49 -10.63 8.21 2.60
C PHE A 49 -11.10 8.17 1.15
N LEU A 50 -10.96 7.03 0.46
CA LEU A 50 -11.28 6.90 -0.97
C LEU A 50 -12.53 6.06 -1.22
N SER A 51 -12.98 5.28 -0.23
CA SER A 51 -14.07 4.31 -0.39
C SER A 51 -15.23 4.56 0.58
N LYS A 52 -15.55 5.83 0.91
CA LYS A 52 -16.71 6.16 1.76
C LYS A 52 -17.99 5.54 1.18
N GLY A 53 -18.37 4.36 1.67
CA GLY A 53 -19.51 3.57 1.20
C GLY A 53 -19.23 2.08 0.94
N LEU A 54 -17.97 1.68 0.73
CA LEU A 54 -17.60 0.26 0.57
C LEU A 54 -17.31 -0.33 1.95
N GLY A 55 -18.20 -1.20 2.42
CA GLY A 55 -18.07 -1.95 3.66
C GLY A 55 -17.07 -3.11 3.57
N PHE A 56 -17.24 -4.11 4.44
CA PHE A 56 -16.40 -5.32 4.45
C PHE A 56 -17.03 -6.50 3.69
N SER A 57 -18.16 -6.28 3.01
CA SER A 57 -18.84 -7.34 2.26
C SER A 57 -17.96 -7.85 1.11
N ARG A 58 -18.33 -8.99 0.54
CA ARG A 58 -17.58 -9.56 -0.58
C ARG A 58 -17.75 -8.68 -1.82
N GLU A 59 -18.95 -8.16 -2.05
CA GLU A 59 -19.23 -7.21 -3.13
C GLU A 59 -18.40 -5.92 -3.00
N ASP A 60 -18.20 -5.43 -1.77
CA ASP A 60 -17.41 -4.21 -1.52
C ASP A 60 -15.91 -4.38 -1.79
N ARG A 61 -15.41 -5.62 -1.90
CA ARG A 61 -14.00 -5.93 -2.15
C ARG A 61 -13.66 -6.09 -3.63
N ASP A 62 -14.66 -6.33 -4.46
CA ASP A 62 -14.51 -6.70 -5.88
C ASP A 62 -14.96 -5.58 -6.85
N THR A 63 -15.29 -4.38 -6.34
CA THR A 63 -15.69 -3.18 -7.13
C THR A 63 -14.55 -2.18 -7.25
#